data_AF-A0A2I0HEW8-F1
#
_entry.id   AF-A0A2I0HEW8-F1
#
_cell.length_a   1.000
_cell.length_b   1.000
_cell.length_c   1.000
_cell.angle_alpha   90.00
_cell.angle_beta   90.00
_cell.angle_gamma   90.00
#
_symmetry.space_group_name_H-M   'P 1'
#
loop_
_entity.id
_entity.type
_entity.pdbx_description
1 polymer ?
#
loop_
_entity_poly.entity_id
_entity_poly.type
_entity_poly.pdbx_seq_one_letter_code
_entity_poly.pdbx_strand_id
1 'polypeptide(L)'
;MAPEWVYNLSITSKVDMYSYGIVLLEMVTERSPGGGVLDTSAGGETENRGLTSWVKQNMSGEVPAATRIEEIVNHSIEGGYDVKKVEVLVAVALQC
;
A
#
# COMPACT_ATOMS: atom_id res chain seq x y z
N MET A 1 -13.07 -1.14 -0.14
CA MET A 1 -14.04 -1.20 -1.25
C MET A 1 -13.57 -0.28 -2.36
N ALA A 2 -13.80 -0.67 -3.61
CA ALA A 2 -13.53 0.21 -4.76
C ALA A 2 -14.44 1.44 -4.71
N PRO A 3 -13.94 2.63 -5.07
CA PRO A 3 -14.69 3.88 -4.96
C PRO A 3 -15.95 3.89 -5.83
N GLU A 4 -15.91 3.32 -7.03
CA GLU A 4 -17.07 3.22 -7.93
C GLU A 4 -18.22 2.41 -7.33
N TRP A 5 -17.90 1.44 -6.45
CA TRP A 5 -18.88 0.65 -5.73
C TRP A 5 -19.58 1.48 -4.65
N VAL A 6 -18.83 2.35 -3.96
CA VAL A 6 -19.36 3.26 -2.93
C VAL A 6 -20.23 4.36 -3.54
N TYR A 7 -19.86 4.86 -4.71
CA TYR A 7 -20.61 5.90 -5.41
C TYR A 7 -21.79 5.37 -6.25
N ASN A 8 -22.15 4.08 -6.14
CA ASN A 8 -23.20 3.43 -6.92
C ASN A 8 -23.02 3.64 -8.44
N LEU A 9 -21.78 3.67 -8.92
CA LEU A 9 -21.46 3.73 -10.35
C LEU A 9 -21.50 2.31 -10.96
N SER A 10 -21.31 2.22 -12.27
CA SER A 10 -21.32 0.96 -13.01
C SER A 10 -20.33 -0.05 -12.42
N ILE A 11 -20.86 -1.14 -11.85
CA ILE A 11 -20.04 -2.23 -11.32
C ILE A 11 -19.49 -3.03 -12.51
N THR A 12 -18.17 -3.10 -12.61
CA THR A 12 -17.46 -3.84 -13.65
C THR A 12 -16.38 -4.71 -12.99
N SER A 13 -15.72 -5.57 -13.78
CA SER A 13 -14.58 -6.38 -13.31
C SER A 13 -13.40 -5.56 -12.76
N LYS A 14 -13.39 -4.23 -12.95
CA LYS A 14 -12.38 -3.33 -12.38
C LYS A 14 -12.47 -3.21 -10.84
N VAL A 15 -13.65 -3.43 -10.27
CA VAL A 15 -13.85 -3.44 -8.80
C VAL A 15 -13.05 -4.56 -8.14
N ASP A 16 -12.97 -5.72 -8.79
CA ASP A 16 -12.20 -6.87 -8.32
C ASP A 16 -10.69 -6.61 -8.44
N MET A 17 -10.26 -5.92 -9.50
CA MET A 17 -8.85 -5.51 -9.67
C MET A 17 -8.40 -4.53 -8.59
N TYR A 18 -9.21 -3.53 -8.28
CA TYR A 18 -8.92 -2.60 -7.18
C TYR A 18 -8.79 -3.35 -5.85
N SER A 19 -9.73 -4.24 -5.57
CA SER A 19 -9.74 -5.02 -4.33
C SER A 19 -8.52 -5.94 -4.23
N TYR A 20 -8.10 -6.54 -5.35
CA TYR A 20 -6.86 -7.31 -5.44
C TYR A 20 -5.63 -6.45 -5.13
N GLY A 21 -5.54 -5.23 -5.69
CA GLY A 21 -4.45 -4.29 -5.38
C GLY A 21 -4.36 -3.94 -3.90
N ILE A 22 -5.49 -3.69 -3.24
CA ILE A 22 -5.53 -3.43 -1.80
C ILE A 22 -5.01 -4.63 -1.00
N VAL A 23 -5.46 -5.84 -1.34
CA VAL A 23 -5.05 -7.08 -0.66
C VAL A 23 -3.55 -7.35 -0.84
N LEU A 24 -2.99 -7.03 -2.01
CA LEU A 24 -1.54 -7.09 -2.22
C LEU A 24 -0.77 -6.12 -1.32
N LEU A 25 -1.23 -4.87 -1.18
CA LEU A 25 -0.60 -3.91 -0.29
C LEU A 25 -0.71 -4.32 1.18
N GLU A 26 -1.85 -4.86 1.59
CA GLU A 26 -2.06 -5.39 2.95
C GLU A 26 -1.11 -6.55 3.25
N MET A 27 -0.90 -7.48 2.31
CA MET A 27 0.06 -8.57 2.49
C MET A 27 1.50 -8.09 2.67
N VAL A 28 1.91 -7.06 1.92
CA VAL A 28 3.29 -6.52 2.00
C VAL A 28 3.51 -5.72 3.27
N THR A 29 2.52 -4.91 3.65
CA THR A 29 2.65 -3.94 4.73
C THR A 29 2.16 -4.45 6.09
N GLU A 30 1.35 -5.53 6.10
CA GLU A 30 0.54 -5.98 7.24
C GLU A 30 -0.35 -4.88 7.85
N ARG A 31 -0.60 -3.81 7.08
CA ARG A 31 -1.42 -2.67 7.52
C ARG A 31 -2.83 -2.81 7.00
N SER A 32 -3.80 -2.60 7.88
CA SER A 32 -5.21 -2.62 7.49
C SER A 32 -5.53 -1.47 6.50
N PRO A 33 -6.39 -1.68 5.49
CA PRO A 33 -6.74 -0.63 4.52
C PRO A 33 -7.49 0.56 5.13
N GLY A 34 -8.19 0.34 6.25
CA GLY A 34 -9.08 1.33 6.90
C GLY A 34 -8.63 1.78 8.30
N GLY A 35 -7.68 1.09 8.92
CA GLY A 35 -7.00 1.59 10.11
C GLY A 35 -5.93 2.55 9.67
N GLY A 36 -6.08 3.82 10.04
CA GLY A 36 -5.12 4.87 9.67
C GLY A 36 -3.69 4.44 9.94
N VAL A 37 -2.81 4.74 8.99
CA VAL A 37 -1.38 4.58 9.21
C VAL A 37 -0.99 5.59 10.29
N LEU A 38 -0.83 5.11 11.52
CA LEU A 38 -0.26 5.89 12.62
C LEU A 38 1.24 6.04 12.33
N ASP A 39 1.60 7.10 11.61
CA ASP A 39 2.99 7.53 11.52
C ASP A 39 3.37 8.19 12.85
N THR A 40 4.12 7.47 13.69
CA THR A 40 4.66 7.99 14.97
C THR A 40 5.82 8.97 14.78
N SER A 41 5.91 9.65 13.62
CA SER A 41 6.87 10.72 13.42
C SER A 41 6.42 11.97 14.18
N ALA A 42 6.98 12.12 15.38
CA ALA A 42 7.04 13.31 16.21
C ALA A 42 6.31 14.57 15.69
N GLY A 43 5.12 14.83 16.24
CA GLY A 43 4.57 16.18 16.36
C GLY A 43 3.99 16.79 15.08
N GLY A 44 2.91 16.23 14.56
CA GLY A 44 2.08 16.87 13.54
C GLY A 44 0.82 16.05 13.27
N GLU A 45 -0.34 16.71 13.38
CA GLU A 45 -1.68 16.38 12.88
C GLU A 45 -1.89 14.94 12.37
N THR A 46 -2.67 14.15 13.12
CA THR A 46 -3.07 12.78 12.78
C THR A 46 -3.90 12.74 11.49
N GLU A 47 -3.26 12.80 10.33
CA GLU A 47 -3.94 12.54 9.06
C GLU A 47 -4.22 11.04 8.97
N ASN A 48 -5.51 10.67 8.96
CA ASN A 48 -5.95 9.32 8.65
C ASN A 48 -5.65 9.04 7.16
N ARG A 49 -4.40 8.72 6.87
CA ARG A 49 -3.94 8.50 5.50
C ARG A 49 -4.26 7.07 5.08
N GLY A 50 -5.01 6.94 3.99
CA GLY A 50 -5.28 5.64 3.39
C GLY A 50 -4.01 4.92 2.97
N LEU A 51 -3.99 3.59 3.11
CA LEU A 51 -2.84 2.73 2.84
C LEU A 51 -2.17 3.02 1.49
N THR A 52 -2.95 3.19 0.42
CA THR A 52 -2.45 3.47 -0.93
C THR A 52 -1.68 4.78 -1.02
N SER A 53 -2.15 5.83 -0.33
CA SER A 53 -1.51 7.14 -0.30
C SER A 53 -0.18 7.10 0.46
N TRP A 54 -0.15 6.35 1.57
CA TRP A 54 1.06 6.15 2.36
C TRP A 54 2.13 5.37 1.57
N VAL A 55 1.77 4.22 0.97
CA VAL A 55 2.70 3.42 0.16
C VAL A 55 3.24 4.25 -1.01
N LYS A 56 2.38 5.02 -1.68
CA LYS A 56 2.79 5.87 -2.80
C LYS A 56 3.84 6.90 -2.40
N GLN A 57 3.73 7.52 -1.23
CA GLN A 57 4.72 8.50 -0.78
C GLN A 57 6.03 7.84 -0.36
N ASN A 58 5.98 6.74 0.38
CA ASN A 58 7.19 5.98 0.72
C ASN A 58 7.93 5.52 -0.55
N MET A 59 7.19 5.22 -1.63
CA MET A 59 7.77 4.90 -2.93
C MET A 59 8.22 6.10 -3.79
N SER A 60 7.97 7.36 -3.41
CA SER A 60 8.18 8.54 -4.29
C SER A 60 9.47 9.35 -4.05
N GLY A 61 10.48 8.83 -3.35
CA GLY A 61 11.74 9.56 -3.05
C GLY A 61 12.82 9.54 -4.15
N GLU A 62 14.05 9.93 -3.78
CA GLU A 62 15.30 9.72 -4.53
C GLU A 62 16.17 8.57 -3.96
N VAL A 63 15.80 8.02 -2.79
CA VAL A 63 16.51 6.96 -2.06
C VAL A 63 16.48 5.62 -2.83
N PRO A 64 17.46 4.72 -2.76
CA PRO A 64 17.37 3.41 -3.40
C PRO A 64 16.07 2.65 -3.08
N ALA A 65 15.52 1.95 -4.07
CA ALA A 65 14.26 1.19 -3.92
C ALA A 65 14.30 0.18 -2.77
N ALA A 66 15.47 -0.41 -2.50
CA ALA A 66 15.66 -1.34 -1.39
C ALA A 66 15.31 -0.71 -0.02
N THR A 67 15.82 0.49 0.26
CA THR A 67 15.54 1.19 1.52
C THR A 67 14.06 1.54 1.67
N ARG A 68 13.41 1.97 0.58
CA ARG A 68 11.96 2.24 0.59
C ARG A 68 11.15 0.98 0.85
N ILE A 69 11.56 -0.13 0.27
CA ILE A 69 10.89 -1.42 0.43
C ILE A 69 11.06 -1.93 1.86
N GLU A 70 12.22 -1.76 2.48
CA GLU A 70 12.43 -2.08 3.90
C GLU A 70 11.52 -1.26 4.82
N GLU A 71 11.22 -0.01 4.49
CA GLU A 71 10.30 0.85 5.26
C GLU A 71 8.83 0.43 5.11
N ILE A 72 8.46 -0.10 3.94
CA ILE A 72 7.08 -0.50 3.60
C ILE A 72 6.78 -1.93 4.03
N VAL A 73 7.74 -2.84 3.84
CA VAL A 73 7.60 -4.26 4.12
C VAL A 73 7.51 -4.48 5.62
N ASN A 74 6.55 -5.30 6.01
CA ASN A 74 6.43 -5.72 7.38
C ASN A 74 7.68 -6.51 7.84
N HIS A 75 8.14 -6.20 9.05
CA HIS A 75 9.31 -6.83 9.66
C HIS A 75 9.07 -8.31 10.01
N SER A 76 7.80 -8.77 9.99
CA SER A 76 7.44 -10.18 10.27
C SER A 76 7.54 -11.12 9.06
N ILE A 77 7.97 -10.65 7.87
CA ILE A 77 8.21 -11.57 6.73
C ILE A 77 9.45 -12.43 7.03
N GLU A 78 9.24 -13.52 7.76
CA GLU A 78 10.23 -14.55 8.02
C GLU A 78 10.54 -15.32 6.73
N GLY A 79 11.84 -15.45 6.40
CA GLY A 79 12.31 -16.19 5.23
C GLY A 79 13.01 -15.36 4.16
N GLY A 80 13.02 -14.03 4.31
CA GLY A 80 13.62 -13.12 3.34
C GLY A 80 12.77 -12.95 2.08
N TYR A 81 12.92 -11.81 1.41
CA TYR A 81 12.18 -11.49 0.20
C TYR A 81 13.11 -10.93 -0.86
N ASP A 82 12.74 -11.14 -2.13
CA ASP A 82 13.44 -10.51 -3.25
C ASP A 82 12.90 -9.09 -3.42
N VAL A 83 13.73 -8.10 -3.08
CA VAL A 83 13.42 -6.68 -3.18
C VAL A 83 12.83 -6.33 -4.55
N LYS A 84 13.35 -6.88 -5.65
CA LYS A 84 12.85 -6.57 -6.99
C LYS A 84 11.45 -7.13 -7.23
N LYS A 85 11.14 -8.30 -6.66
CA LYS A 85 9.78 -8.87 -6.76
C LYS A 85 8.78 -8.06 -5.96
N VAL A 86 9.17 -7.62 -4.76
CA VAL A 86 8.32 -6.76 -3.92
C VAL A 86 8.11 -5.40 -4.58
N GLU A 87 9.15 -4.82 -5.19
CA GLU A 87 9.06 -3.58 -5.97
C GLU A 87 8.01 -3.68 -7.07
N VAL A 88 8.08 -4.74 -7.89
CA VAL A 88 7.12 -4.99 -8.97
C VAL A 88 5.72 -5.20 -8.41
N LEU A 89 5.58 -5.94 -7.31
CA LEU A 89 4.29 -6.22 -6.70
C LEU A 89 3.63 -4.93 -6.18
N VAL A 90 4.38 -4.07 -5.50
CA VAL A 90 3.90 -2.76 -5.06
C VAL A 90 3.56 -1.85 -6.24
N ALA A 91 4.40 -1.84 -7.28
CA ALA A 91 4.14 -1.05 -8.49
C ALA A 91 2.84 -1.48 -9.20
N VAL A 92 2.61 -2.78 -9.34
CA VAL A 92 1.36 -3.32 -9.91
C VAL A 92 0.17 -3.00 -9.01
N ALA A 93 0.29 -3.18 -7.70
CA ALA A 93 -0.79 -2.91 -6.76
C ALA A 93 -1.22 -1.43 -6.75
N LEU A 94 -0.28 -0.50 -6.97
CA LEU A 94 -0.57 0.95 -7.10
C LEU A 94 -1.20 1.34 -8.45
N GLN A 95 -1.18 0.45 -9.44
CA GLN A 95 -1.79 0.67 -10.77
C GLN A 95 -3.20 0.06 -10.91
N CYS A 96 -3.62 -0.77 -9.95
CA CYS A 96 -4.98 -1.33 -9.87
C CYS A 96 -6.02 -0.24 -9.56
#